data_AF-A0A127Z4W9-F1
#
_entry.id   AF-A0A127Z4W9-F1
#
_cell.length_a   1.000
_cell.length_b   1.000
_cell.length_c   1.000
_cell.angle_alpha   90.00
_cell.angle_beta   90.00
_cell.angle_gamma   90.00
#
_symmetry.space_group_name_H-M   'P 1'
#
loop_
_entity.id
_entity.type
_entity.pdbx_description
1 polymer ?
#
loop_
_entity_poly.entity_id
_entity_poly.type
_entity_poly.pdbx_seq_one_letter_code
_entity_poly.pdbx_strand_id
1 'polypeptide(L)'
;MSSPQQFAPERSIFGVDPLDDFVSMVGDWIYANGRGRPNLEIEGKIGLIIDQETGERIQLPVRNETIVDLSRTRFDSRMTISQHAQYNRILNSLVSRSGEPSYTGARISYQRRKEIDYFHPAPSGKVRVTRDAETLAIKPDGIVQKQRIADLNIHCPNRLFDYRISINVENPAEEPTSDHVSIREKNRLSYAHQNFIVDLTQVTVPEKPQEPIHELEIEFKDVEQLMQAAAQAKSNSANNGSGPSASSQEWTSFDDQVLIFLNNIRMLIRNGSADDRR
;
A
#
# COMPACT_ATOMS: atom_id res chain seq x y z
N MET A 1 34.43 30.88 -35.69
CA MET A 1 33.10 30.95 -35.04
C MET A 1 33.09 29.84 -34.01
N SER A 2 33.07 30.19 -32.72
CA SER A 2 32.97 29.20 -31.64
C SER A 2 31.60 28.54 -31.70
N SER A 3 31.57 27.21 -31.65
CA SER A 3 30.33 26.46 -31.57
C SER A 3 29.51 26.94 -30.37
N PRO A 4 28.19 27.19 -30.52
CA PRO A 4 27.36 27.60 -29.40
C PRO A 4 27.41 26.56 -28.29
N GLN A 5 27.56 27.03 -27.06
CA GLN A 5 27.61 26.20 -25.87
C GLN A 5 26.26 25.48 -25.72
N GLN A 6 26.28 24.15 -25.79
CA GLN A 6 25.08 23.33 -25.75
C GLN A 6 24.79 22.99 -24.29
N PHE A 7 23.73 23.58 -23.72
CA PHE A 7 23.29 23.28 -22.36
C PHE A 7 22.48 21.99 -22.32
N ALA A 8 22.55 21.27 -21.20
CA ALA A 8 21.61 20.17 -20.93
C ALA A 8 20.18 20.75 -20.82
N PRO A 9 19.13 20.03 -21.26
CA PRO A 9 17.76 20.49 -21.11
C PRO A 9 17.42 20.72 -19.63
N GLU A 10 17.02 21.94 -19.28
CA GLU A 10 16.45 22.25 -17.97
C GLU A 10 15.02 21.71 -17.87
N ARG A 11 14.63 21.26 -16.67
CA ARG A 11 13.33 20.60 -16.47
C ARG A 11 12.15 21.58 -16.41
N SER A 12 12.42 22.87 -16.20
CA SER A 12 11.46 23.96 -16.37
C SER A 12 12.17 25.30 -16.59
N ILE A 13 11.46 26.32 -17.08
CA ILE A 13 11.97 27.71 -17.19
C ILE A 13 12.28 28.35 -15.82
N PHE A 14 11.84 27.73 -14.73
CA PHE A 14 12.06 28.18 -13.36
C PHE A 14 13.31 27.54 -12.74
N GLY A 15 14.01 26.65 -13.46
CA GLY A 15 15.19 25.93 -12.97
C GLY A 15 14.89 24.86 -11.91
N VAL A 16 13.61 24.56 -11.66
CA VAL A 16 13.14 23.58 -10.66
C VAL A 16 12.04 22.68 -11.22
N ASP A 17 11.87 21.49 -10.65
CA ASP A 17 10.73 20.63 -10.94
C ASP A 17 9.50 21.09 -10.14
N PRO A 18 8.28 21.08 -10.72
CA PRO A 18 7.09 21.23 -9.91
C PRO A 18 6.93 20.04 -8.96
N LEU A 19 6.34 20.27 -7.79
CA LEU A 19 5.83 19.17 -6.97
C LEU A 19 4.76 18.41 -7.75
N ASP A 20 4.73 17.09 -7.57
CA ASP A 20 3.73 16.24 -8.18
C ASP A 20 2.40 16.39 -7.42
N ASP A 21 1.42 17.06 -8.05
CA ASP A 21 0.10 17.32 -7.45
C ASP A 21 -0.58 16.05 -6.92
N PHE A 22 -0.39 14.91 -7.60
CA PHE A 22 -0.96 13.64 -7.17
C PHE A 22 -0.27 13.14 -5.90
N VAL A 23 1.06 13.21 -5.83
CA VAL A 23 1.83 12.86 -4.63
C VAL A 23 1.43 13.75 -3.47
N SER A 24 1.37 15.07 -3.67
CA SER A 24 0.98 16.02 -2.64
C SER A 24 -0.44 15.77 -2.14
N MET A 25 -1.40 15.48 -3.03
CA MET A 25 -2.78 15.17 -2.64
C MET A 25 -2.88 13.88 -1.81
N VAL A 26 -2.15 12.83 -2.20
CA VAL A 26 -2.10 11.59 -1.43
C VAL A 26 -1.41 11.81 -0.08
N GLY A 27 -0.30 12.56 -0.05
CA GLY A 27 0.42 12.88 1.17
C GLY A 27 -0.42 13.69 2.16
N ASP A 28 -1.12 14.71 1.67
CA ASP A 28 -2.05 15.52 2.48
C ASP A 28 -3.19 14.68 3.05
N TRP A 29 -3.75 13.79 2.22
CA TRP A 29 -4.79 12.87 2.67
C TRP A 29 -4.26 11.90 3.74
N ILE A 30 -3.05 11.35 3.56
CA ILE A 30 -2.39 10.49 4.56
C ILE A 30 -2.21 11.24 5.87
N TYR A 31 -1.62 12.43 5.83
CA TYR A 31 -1.33 13.21 7.02
C TYR A 31 -2.62 13.62 7.76
N ALA A 32 -3.64 14.08 7.03
CA ALA A 32 -4.91 14.51 7.60
C ALA A 32 -5.63 13.38 8.36
N ASN A 33 -5.56 12.15 7.83
CA ASN A 33 -6.23 10.99 8.40
C ASN A 33 -5.39 10.24 9.44
N GLY A 34 -4.06 10.30 9.34
CA GLY A 34 -3.13 9.65 10.25
C GLY A 34 -2.76 10.46 11.49
N ARG A 35 -2.66 11.79 11.41
CA ARG A 35 -2.07 12.60 12.49
C ARG A 35 -2.76 12.37 13.85
N GLY A 36 -1.93 12.21 14.89
CA GLY A 36 -2.39 12.03 16.26
C GLY A 36 -2.97 10.65 16.58
N ARG A 37 -2.84 9.66 15.69
CA ARG A 37 -3.30 8.29 15.93
C ARG A 37 -2.12 7.37 16.25
N PRO A 38 -2.17 6.59 17.35
CA PRO A 38 -1.21 5.52 17.60
C PRO A 38 -1.51 4.30 16.74
N ASN A 39 -0.56 3.37 16.63
CA ASN A 39 -0.74 2.05 16.01
C ASN A 39 -1.33 2.11 14.59
N LEU A 40 -0.90 3.10 13.81
CA LEU A 40 -1.35 3.27 12.44
C LEU A 40 -0.75 2.21 11.52
N GLU A 41 -1.59 1.74 10.62
CA GLU A 41 -1.20 0.95 9.46
C GLU A 41 -1.65 1.70 8.21
N ILE A 42 -0.74 1.89 7.26
CA ILE A 42 -1.00 2.52 5.97
C ILE A 42 -0.59 1.53 4.88
N GLU A 43 -1.58 1.05 4.14
CA GLU A 43 -1.43 -0.04 3.17
C GLU A 43 -2.04 0.31 1.82
N GLY A 44 -1.36 -0.05 0.74
CA GLY A 44 -1.82 0.00 -0.64
C GLY A 44 -2.22 -1.40 -1.08
N LYS A 45 -3.49 -1.61 -1.38
CA LYS A 45 -4.02 -2.89 -1.85
C LYS A 45 -4.22 -2.87 -3.35
N ILE A 46 -3.81 -3.92 -4.04
CA ILE A 46 -3.99 -4.07 -5.49
C ILE A 46 -5.27 -4.85 -5.78
N GLY A 47 -6.10 -4.34 -6.69
CA GLY A 47 -7.42 -4.91 -6.93
C GLY A 47 -8.21 -4.16 -7.99
N LEU A 48 -9.53 -4.23 -7.92
CA LEU A 48 -10.44 -3.55 -8.85
C LEU A 48 -11.47 -2.71 -8.10
N ILE A 49 -11.80 -1.54 -8.64
CA ILE A 49 -12.95 -0.77 -8.16
C ILE A 49 -14.16 -1.23 -8.97
N ILE A 50 -15.12 -1.86 -8.29
CA ILE A 50 -16.30 -2.49 -8.89
C ILE A 50 -17.52 -1.59 -8.63
N ASP A 51 -18.24 -1.29 -9.69
CA ASP A 51 -19.57 -0.69 -9.62
C ASP A 51 -20.55 -1.72 -9.05
N GLN A 52 -21.24 -1.39 -7.95
CA GLN A 52 -22.17 -2.31 -7.31
C GLN A 52 -23.45 -2.54 -8.11
N GLU A 53 -23.80 -1.65 -9.03
CA GLU A 53 -24.98 -1.80 -9.89
C GLU A 53 -24.72 -2.78 -11.03
N THR A 54 -23.57 -2.66 -11.69
CA THR A 54 -23.23 -3.51 -12.85
C THR A 54 -22.45 -4.76 -12.46
N GLY A 55 -21.78 -4.77 -11.31
CA GLY A 55 -20.86 -5.84 -10.91
C GLY A 55 -19.52 -5.82 -11.65
N GLU A 56 -19.31 -4.85 -12.54
CA GLU A 56 -18.12 -4.72 -13.39
C GLU A 56 -17.15 -3.68 -12.85
N ARG A 57 -15.90 -3.71 -13.35
CA ARG A 57 -14.94 -2.65 -13.07
C ARG A 57 -15.47 -1.31 -13.58
N ILE A 58 -15.35 -0.26 -12.76
CA ILE A 58 -15.79 1.09 -13.13
C ILE A 58 -15.15 1.54 -14.45
N GLN A 59 -15.91 2.31 -15.22
CA GLN A 59 -15.44 2.99 -16.42
C GLN A 59 -15.75 4.47 -16.30
N LEU A 60 -14.70 5.30 -16.31
CA LEU A 60 -14.80 6.75 -16.19
C LEU A 60 -14.20 7.43 -17.42
N PRO A 61 -14.68 8.63 -17.81
CA PRO A 61 -14.13 9.38 -18.93
C PRO A 61 -12.79 10.07 -18.58
N VAL A 62 -11.83 9.31 -18.04
CA VAL A 62 -10.48 9.76 -17.65
C VAL A 62 -9.42 8.90 -18.35
N ARG A 63 -8.21 9.45 -18.53
CA ARG A 63 -7.16 8.80 -19.33
C ARG A 63 -5.92 8.40 -18.55
N ASN A 64 -5.89 8.62 -17.24
CA ASN A 64 -4.73 8.36 -16.38
C ASN A 64 -5.17 7.97 -14.97
N GLU A 65 -4.18 7.58 -14.16
CA GLU A 65 -4.31 7.36 -12.72
C GLU A 65 -5.06 8.54 -12.07
N THR A 66 -6.19 8.25 -11.43
CA THR A 66 -7.12 9.27 -10.93
C THR A 66 -7.68 8.83 -9.58
N ILE A 67 -7.61 9.70 -8.57
CA ILE A 67 -8.30 9.51 -7.29
C ILE A 67 -9.79 9.60 -7.52
N VAL A 68 -10.56 8.64 -7.01
CA VAL A 68 -12.01 8.57 -7.17
C VAL A 68 -12.71 8.41 -5.83
N ASP A 69 -13.74 9.22 -5.62
CA ASP A 69 -14.65 9.12 -4.48
C ASP A 69 -16.07 8.95 -5.01
N LEU A 70 -16.40 7.71 -5.36
CA LEU A 70 -17.66 7.35 -6.02
C LEU A 70 -18.55 6.57 -5.07
N SER A 71 -19.79 7.04 -4.92
CA SER A 71 -20.84 6.27 -4.26
C SER A 71 -21.14 4.96 -5.00
N ARG A 72 -21.66 3.96 -4.29
CA ARG A 72 -22.07 2.66 -4.86
C ARG A 72 -20.93 1.87 -5.51
N THR A 73 -19.70 2.07 -5.06
CA THR A 73 -18.57 1.23 -5.47
C THR A 73 -18.12 0.33 -4.33
N ARG A 74 -17.53 -0.81 -4.66
CA ARG A 74 -16.76 -1.65 -3.73
C ARG A 74 -15.37 -1.88 -4.28
N PHE A 75 -14.38 -2.02 -3.40
CA PHE A 75 -13.06 -2.45 -3.83
C PHE A 75 -12.92 -3.95 -3.68
N ASP A 76 -12.45 -4.59 -4.73
CA ASP A 76 -12.21 -6.01 -4.81
C ASP A 76 -10.70 -6.28 -4.78
N SER A 77 -10.16 -6.56 -3.59
CA SER A 77 -8.72 -6.74 -3.36
C SER A 77 -8.20 -8.12 -3.77
N ARG A 78 -8.80 -8.72 -4.80
CA ARG A 78 -8.50 -10.10 -5.22
C ARG A 78 -7.75 -10.11 -6.56
N MET A 79 -6.91 -11.12 -6.73
CA MET A 79 -6.30 -11.49 -8.00
C MET A 79 -6.48 -12.98 -8.29
N THR A 80 -6.19 -13.38 -9.52
CA THR A 80 -6.25 -14.78 -9.91
C THR A 80 -5.02 -15.56 -9.39
N ILE A 81 -5.12 -16.89 -9.34
CA ILE A 81 -3.99 -17.77 -9.00
C ILE A 81 -2.80 -17.54 -9.95
N SER A 82 -3.07 -17.33 -11.24
CA SER A 82 -2.02 -17.11 -12.25
C SER A 82 -1.26 -15.80 -11.99
N GLN A 83 -2.01 -14.72 -11.73
CA GLN A 83 -1.44 -13.42 -11.38
C GLN A 83 -0.61 -13.50 -10.09
N HIS A 84 -1.11 -14.20 -9.06
CA HIS A 84 -0.38 -14.44 -7.83
C HIS A 84 0.93 -15.21 -8.08
N ALA A 85 0.89 -16.29 -8.87
CA ALA A 85 2.09 -17.05 -9.23
C ALA A 85 3.10 -16.21 -10.03
N GLN A 86 2.65 -15.30 -10.88
CA GLN A 86 3.52 -14.35 -11.58
C GLN A 86 4.18 -13.37 -10.61
N TYR A 87 3.42 -12.71 -9.73
CA TYR A 87 3.99 -11.80 -8.75
C TYR A 87 5.01 -12.49 -7.85
N ASN A 88 4.75 -13.73 -7.43
CA ASN A 88 5.72 -14.54 -6.68
C ASN A 88 7.04 -14.69 -7.46
N ARG A 89 6.98 -15.03 -8.75
CA ARG A 89 8.20 -15.13 -9.60
C ARG A 89 8.94 -13.81 -9.71
N ILE A 90 8.22 -12.71 -9.96
CA ILE A 90 8.82 -11.37 -10.09
C ILE A 90 9.50 -10.96 -8.79
N LEU A 91 8.79 -11.02 -7.66
CA LEU A 91 9.31 -10.59 -6.37
C LEU A 91 10.50 -11.45 -5.92
N ASN A 92 10.46 -12.77 -6.13
CA ASN A 92 11.62 -13.64 -5.86
C ASN A 92 12.83 -13.31 -6.76
N SER A 93 12.60 -12.93 -8.03
CA SER A 93 13.70 -12.50 -8.91
C SER A 93 14.35 -11.20 -8.43
N LEU A 94 13.57 -10.28 -7.84
CA LEU A 94 14.08 -9.04 -7.26
C LEU A 94 14.93 -9.33 -6.01
N VAL A 95 14.47 -10.25 -5.15
CA VAL A 95 15.26 -10.73 -4.00
C VAL A 95 16.60 -11.28 -4.47
N SER A 96 16.58 -12.21 -5.42
CA SER A 96 17.81 -12.82 -5.98
C SER A 96 18.77 -11.76 -6.51
N ARG A 97 18.28 -10.85 -7.37
CA ARG A 97 19.08 -9.78 -7.96
C ARG A 97 19.69 -8.87 -6.90
N SER A 98 18.91 -8.50 -5.88
CA SER A 98 19.39 -7.63 -4.80
C SER A 98 20.45 -8.29 -3.92
N GLY A 99 20.56 -9.62 -3.97
CA GLY A 99 21.59 -10.40 -3.28
C GLY A 99 22.91 -10.56 -4.05
N GLU A 100 22.96 -10.18 -5.33
CA GLU A 100 24.17 -10.32 -6.15
C GLU A 100 25.31 -9.40 -5.65
N PRO A 101 26.58 -9.84 -5.69
CA PRO A 101 27.72 -9.01 -5.25
C PRO A 101 27.87 -7.70 -6.03
N SER A 102 27.42 -7.66 -7.28
CA SER A 102 27.44 -6.48 -8.15
C SER A 102 26.31 -5.49 -7.85
N TYR A 103 25.32 -5.87 -7.05
CA TYR A 103 24.18 -5.02 -6.73
C TYR A 103 24.57 -3.94 -5.72
N THR A 104 24.38 -2.68 -6.09
CA THR A 104 24.79 -1.51 -5.29
C THR A 104 23.65 -0.91 -4.46
N GLY A 105 22.42 -1.39 -4.63
CA GLY A 105 21.24 -0.89 -3.92
C GLY A 105 20.98 -1.58 -2.59
N ALA A 106 19.91 -1.18 -1.91
CA ALA A 106 19.46 -1.83 -0.69
C ALA A 106 18.93 -3.25 -0.97
N ARG A 107 19.33 -4.22 -0.14
CA ARG A 107 18.86 -5.60 -0.27
C ARG A 107 17.36 -5.72 0.01
N ILE A 108 16.71 -6.63 -0.70
CA ILE A 108 15.33 -7.02 -0.44
C ILE A 108 15.37 -8.28 0.41
N SER A 109 14.77 -8.23 1.59
CA SER A 109 14.61 -9.39 2.47
C SER A 109 13.31 -10.12 2.17
N TYR A 110 13.32 -11.44 2.35
CA TYR A 110 12.17 -12.31 2.12
C TYR A 110 11.85 -13.12 3.37
N GLN A 111 10.56 -13.25 3.69
CA GLN A 111 10.06 -14.13 4.73
C GLN A 111 8.75 -14.79 4.29
N ARG A 112 8.60 -16.08 4.54
CA ARG A 112 7.31 -16.78 4.40
C ARG A 112 6.72 -17.07 5.76
N ARG A 113 5.44 -16.77 5.95
CA ARG A 113 4.70 -16.99 7.20
C ARG A 113 3.42 -17.77 6.90
N LYS A 114 3.13 -18.77 7.72
CA LYS A 114 1.83 -19.44 7.74
C LYS A 114 1.17 -19.12 9.06
N GLU A 115 0.02 -18.47 8.99
CA GLU A 115 -0.67 -17.91 10.16
C GLU A 115 -2.15 -18.30 10.13
N ILE A 116 -2.76 -18.40 11.29
CA ILE A 116 -4.20 -18.61 11.45
C ILE A 116 -4.75 -17.42 12.23
N ASP A 117 -5.67 -16.69 11.60
CA ASP A 117 -6.42 -15.63 12.25
C ASP A 117 -7.73 -16.19 12.82
N TYR A 118 -7.91 -16.04 14.13
CA TYR A 118 -9.16 -16.30 14.83
C TYR A 118 -9.85 -14.97 15.12
N PHE A 119 -11.13 -14.86 14.79
CA PHE A 119 -11.90 -13.64 15.04
C PHE A 119 -12.91 -13.87 16.16
N HIS A 120 -12.84 -13.05 17.19
CA HIS A 120 -13.73 -13.09 18.33
C HIS A 120 -14.64 -11.86 18.34
N PRO A 121 -15.91 -12.01 18.74
CA PRO A 121 -16.82 -10.87 18.86
C PRO A 121 -16.32 -9.91 19.95
N ALA A 122 -16.48 -8.61 19.71
CA ALA A 122 -16.17 -7.56 20.67
C ALA A 122 -17.23 -6.45 20.61
N PRO A 123 -17.38 -5.62 21.66
CA PRO A 123 -18.36 -4.54 21.67
C PRO A 123 -18.27 -3.61 20.44
N SER A 124 -17.06 -3.37 19.94
CA SER A 124 -16.78 -2.55 18.76
C SER A 124 -16.16 -3.37 17.62
N GLY A 125 -16.90 -4.38 17.13
CA GLY A 125 -16.49 -5.17 15.97
C GLY A 125 -15.89 -6.52 16.36
N LYS A 126 -14.64 -6.78 16.01
CA LYS A 126 -13.97 -8.06 16.27
C LYS A 126 -12.54 -7.88 16.76
N VAL A 127 -12.12 -8.72 17.70
CA VAL A 127 -10.71 -8.91 18.06
C VAL A 127 -10.15 -10.04 17.19
N ARG A 128 -9.01 -9.79 16.55
CA ARG A 128 -8.25 -10.78 15.78
C ARG A 128 -7.13 -11.32 16.65
N VAL A 129 -7.09 -12.64 16.82
CA VAL A 129 -5.96 -13.37 17.43
C VAL A 129 -5.22 -14.11 16.31
N THR A 130 -3.99 -13.73 16.03
CA THR A 130 -3.14 -14.37 15.02
C THR A 130 -2.18 -15.36 15.68
N ARG A 131 -2.25 -16.61 15.25
CA ARG A 131 -1.36 -17.71 15.70
C ARG A 131 -0.47 -18.18 14.56
N ASP A 132 0.73 -18.64 14.90
CA ASP A 132 1.55 -19.40 13.97
C ASP A 132 0.87 -20.73 13.63
N ALA A 133 0.83 -21.10 12.35
CA ALA A 133 0.05 -22.27 11.91
C ALA A 133 0.67 -23.62 12.31
N GLU A 134 1.98 -23.66 12.60
CA GLU A 134 2.68 -24.90 12.96
C GLU A 134 2.68 -25.10 14.48
N THR A 135 3.04 -24.06 15.23
CA THR A 135 3.20 -24.12 16.68
C THR A 135 1.93 -23.77 17.46
N LEU A 136 0.94 -23.13 16.79
CA LEU A 136 -0.27 -22.56 17.40
C LEU A 136 -0.01 -21.50 18.48
N ALA A 137 1.24 -21.05 18.61
CA ALA A 137 1.61 -19.96 19.50
C ALA A 137 1.03 -18.65 18.98
N ILE A 138 0.55 -17.80 19.90
CA ILE A 138 0.11 -16.44 19.56
C ILE A 138 1.33 -15.64 19.13
N LYS A 139 1.24 -14.95 18.00
CA LYS A 139 2.33 -14.08 17.57
C LYS A 139 2.50 -12.90 18.55
N PRO A 140 3.74 -12.42 18.77
CA PRO A 140 3.95 -11.14 19.42
C PRO A 140 3.09 -10.06 18.76
N ASP A 141 2.38 -9.28 19.57
CA ASP A 141 1.44 -8.24 19.14
C ASP A 141 0.31 -8.76 18.21
N GLY A 142 0.06 -10.07 18.22
CA GLY A 142 -0.90 -10.74 17.34
C GLY A 142 -2.36 -10.67 17.81
N ILE A 143 -2.64 -9.97 18.90
CA ILE A 143 -4.01 -9.78 19.42
C ILE A 143 -4.38 -8.31 19.21
N VAL A 144 -5.18 -8.04 18.19
CA VAL A 144 -5.50 -6.67 17.78
C VAL A 144 -6.98 -6.48 17.48
N GLN A 145 -7.46 -5.28 17.76
CA GLN A 145 -8.71 -4.77 17.25
C GLN A 145 -8.43 -3.74 16.15
N LYS A 146 -8.67 -4.16 14.90
CA LYS A 146 -8.45 -3.32 13.72
C LYS A 146 -9.66 -2.40 13.49
N GLN A 147 -9.40 -1.11 13.41
CA GLN A 147 -10.39 -0.10 13.05
C GLN A 147 -10.00 0.57 11.74
N ARG A 148 -10.88 0.52 10.74
CA ARG A 148 -10.74 1.27 9.49
C ARG A 148 -10.93 2.77 9.78
N ILE A 149 -9.98 3.59 9.34
CA ILE A 149 -10.03 5.05 9.47
C ILE A 149 -10.50 5.70 8.18
N ALA A 150 -9.82 5.41 7.06
CA ALA A 150 -10.13 6.02 5.79
C ALA A 150 -9.63 5.15 4.62
N ASP A 151 -10.29 5.28 3.47
CA ASP A 151 -9.91 4.66 2.22
C ASP A 151 -9.81 5.72 1.12
N LEU A 152 -8.78 5.62 0.29
CA LEU A 152 -8.61 6.39 -0.94
C LEU A 152 -8.56 5.40 -2.11
N ASN A 153 -9.56 5.46 -3.00
CA ASN A 153 -9.59 4.62 -4.19
C ASN A 153 -8.94 5.35 -5.36
N ILE A 154 -8.09 4.65 -6.12
CA ILE A 154 -7.42 5.20 -7.29
C ILE A 154 -7.74 4.32 -8.50
N HIS A 155 -8.41 4.91 -9.48
CA HIS A 155 -8.72 4.27 -10.76
C HIS A 155 -7.55 4.42 -11.75
N CYS A 156 -7.16 3.32 -12.36
CA CYS A 156 -6.06 3.26 -13.33
C CYS A 156 -6.55 2.72 -14.69
N PRO A 157 -7.14 3.54 -15.56
CA PRO A 157 -7.82 3.09 -16.78
C PRO A 157 -6.89 2.38 -17.78
N ASN A 158 -5.60 2.68 -17.77
CA ASN A 158 -4.60 2.08 -18.66
C ASN A 158 -3.85 0.90 -18.02
N ARG A 159 -4.35 0.37 -16.89
CA ARG A 159 -3.75 -0.76 -16.16
C ARG A 159 -4.80 -1.81 -15.90
N LEU A 160 -4.37 -3.04 -15.70
CA LEU A 160 -5.27 -4.15 -15.37
C LEU A 160 -5.89 -4.01 -13.99
N PHE A 161 -5.14 -3.42 -13.05
CA PHE A 161 -5.58 -3.21 -11.68
C PHE A 161 -5.75 -1.72 -11.37
N ASP A 162 -6.73 -1.46 -10.51
CA ASP A 162 -6.83 -0.27 -9.68
C ASP A 162 -6.07 -0.51 -8.37
N TYR A 163 -6.05 0.48 -7.48
CA TYR A 163 -5.57 0.26 -6.12
C TYR A 163 -6.33 1.11 -5.11
N ARG A 164 -6.23 0.70 -3.84
CA ARG A 164 -6.79 1.42 -2.70
C ARG A 164 -5.69 1.64 -1.68
N ILE A 165 -5.54 2.89 -1.23
CA ILE A 165 -4.75 3.19 -0.03
C ILE A 165 -5.72 3.17 1.16
N SER A 166 -5.45 2.32 2.14
CA SER A 166 -6.25 2.20 3.37
C SER A 166 -5.43 2.67 4.55
N ILE A 167 -6.05 3.42 5.46
CA ILE A 167 -5.50 3.76 6.76
C ILE A 167 -6.33 3.05 7.83
N ASN A 168 -5.65 2.28 8.67
CA ASN A 168 -6.24 1.57 9.79
C ASN A 168 -5.50 1.93 11.09
N VAL A 169 -6.15 1.68 12.22
CA VAL A 169 -5.50 1.60 13.53
C VAL A 169 -5.62 0.15 14.01
N GLU A 170 -4.50 -0.47 14.38
CA GLU A 170 -4.47 -1.82 14.96
C GLU A 170 -4.18 -1.72 16.47
N ASN A 171 -5.22 -1.50 17.27
CA ASN A 171 -5.04 -1.39 18.72
C ASN A 171 -4.78 -2.76 19.35
N PRO A 172 -3.77 -2.91 20.22
CA PRO A 172 -3.62 -4.10 21.04
C PRO A 172 -4.89 -4.39 21.84
N ALA A 173 -5.26 -5.65 21.94
CA ALA A 173 -6.41 -6.11 22.72
C ALA A 173 -6.00 -7.25 23.67
N GLU A 174 -6.78 -7.45 24.72
CA GLU A 174 -6.63 -8.61 25.60
C GLU A 174 -7.05 -9.89 24.90
N GLU A 175 -6.48 -11.03 25.32
CA GLU A 175 -6.86 -12.33 24.77
C GLU A 175 -8.34 -12.62 25.08
N PRO A 176 -9.21 -12.82 24.07
CA PRO A 176 -10.62 -13.04 24.28
C PRO A 176 -10.88 -14.38 24.98
N THR A 177 -11.81 -14.40 25.93
CA THR A 177 -12.29 -15.64 26.58
C THR A 177 -13.48 -16.27 25.85
N SER A 178 -14.07 -15.57 24.88
CA SER A 178 -15.19 -16.06 24.10
C SER A 178 -14.72 -17.01 23.00
N ASP A 179 -15.63 -17.86 22.51
CA ASP A 179 -15.37 -18.61 21.29
C ASP A 179 -15.17 -17.68 20.09
N HIS A 180 -14.42 -18.17 19.10
CA HIS A 180 -14.23 -17.48 17.83
C HIS A 180 -15.46 -17.67 16.93
N VAL A 181 -15.75 -16.68 16.10
CA VAL A 181 -16.88 -16.69 15.13
C VAL A 181 -16.45 -16.96 13.70
N SER A 182 -15.15 -16.86 13.40
CA SER A 182 -14.61 -17.18 12.08
C SER A 182 -13.11 -17.41 12.15
N ILE A 183 -12.58 -18.25 11.26
CA ILE A 183 -11.15 -18.54 11.09
C ILE A 183 -10.72 -18.19 9.66
N ARG A 184 -9.49 -17.72 9.51
CA ARG A 184 -8.81 -17.63 8.20
C ARG A 184 -7.40 -18.15 8.31
N GLU A 185 -7.02 -19.05 7.41
CA GLU A 185 -5.64 -19.48 7.24
C GLU A 185 -4.95 -18.58 6.21
N LYS A 186 -3.74 -18.15 6.50
CA LYS A 186 -2.96 -17.25 5.65
C LYS A 186 -1.61 -17.87 5.35
N ASN A 187 -1.25 -17.90 4.08
CA ASN A 187 0.11 -18.17 3.62
C ASN A 187 0.64 -16.90 2.96
N ARG A 188 1.52 -16.20 3.67
CA ARG A 188 2.01 -14.86 3.31
C ARG A 188 3.47 -14.91 2.92
N LEU A 189 3.78 -14.38 1.74
CA LEU A 189 5.12 -14.16 1.23
C LEU A 189 5.43 -12.67 1.36
N SER A 190 6.33 -12.31 2.27
CA SER A 190 6.65 -10.93 2.63
C SER A 190 8.01 -10.53 2.08
N TYR A 191 8.04 -9.39 1.38
CA TYR A 191 9.23 -8.83 0.75
C TYR A 191 9.47 -7.42 1.31
N ALA A 192 10.47 -7.26 2.17
CA ALA A 192 10.78 -5.95 2.75
C ALA A 192 11.97 -5.30 2.03
N HIS A 193 11.80 -4.04 1.65
CA HIS A 193 12.81 -3.21 1.01
C HIS A 193 12.72 -1.78 1.55
N GLN A 194 13.76 -1.35 2.26
CA GLN A 194 13.81 -0.06 2.94
C GLN A 194 12.60 0.12 3.89
N ASN A 195 11.78 1.15 3.68
CA ASN A 195 10.61 1.46 4.51
C ASN A 195 9.31 0.75 4.04
N PHE A 196 9.40 -0.23 3.14
CA PHE A 196 8.21 -0.85 2.54
C PHE A 196 8.23 -2.36 2.71
N ILE A 197 7.05 -2.92 2.92
CA ILE A 197 6.81 -4.36 2.91
C ILE A 197 5.78 -4.64 1.84
N VAL A 198 6.09 -5.52 0.89
CA VAL A 198 5.14 -6.05 -0.10
C VAL A 198 4.75 -7.44 0.34
N ASP A 199 3.47 -7.67 0.56
CA ASP A 199 2.91 -8.94 0.99
C ASP A 199 2.07 -9.55 -0.12
N LEU A 200 2.44 -10.77 -0.51
CA LEU A 200 1.67 -11.60 -1.43
C LEU A 200 1.04 -12.73 -0.61
N THR A 201 -0.28 -12.66 -0.43
CA THR A 201 -0.99 -13.48 0.56
C THR A 201 -2.03 -14.36 -0.12
N GLN A 202 -1.99 -15.65 0.20
CA GLN A 202 -3.11 -16.56 -0.04
C GLN A 202 -3.89 -16.74 1.26
N VAL A 203 -5.20 -16.48 1.21
CA VAL A 203 -6.12 -16.63 2.34
C VAL A 203 -7.10 -17.76 2.03
N THR A 204 -7.25 -18.68 2.96
CA THR A 204 -8.18 -19.80 2.89
C THR A 204 -9.13 -19.74 4.07
N VAL A 205 -10.44 -19.90 3.81
CA VAL A 205 -11.45 -20.11 4.85
C VAL A 205 -11.72 -21.62 4.95
N PRO A 206 -11.71 -22.22 6.15
CA PRO A 206 -11.91 -23.67 6.31
C PRO A 206 -13.22 -24.19 5.70
N GLU A 207 -14.25 -23.35 5.64
CA GLU A 207 -15.56 -23.69 5.05
C GLU A 207 -15.52 -23.78 3.52
N LYS A 208 -14.53 -23.14 2.87
CA LYS A 208 -14.35 -23.13 1.41
C LYS A 208 -12.88 -23.27 1.02
N PRO A 209 -12.24 -24.42 1.31
CA PRO A 209 -10.81 -24.60 1.10
C PRO A 209 -10.40 -24.61 -0.38
N GLN A 210 -11.35 -24.88 -1.28
CA GLN A 210 -11.13 -24.93 -2.73
C GLN A 210 -11.19 -23.54 -3.41
N GLU A 211 -11.58 -22.49 -2.67
CA GLU A 211 -11.72 -21.12 -3.18
C GLU A 211 -10.75 -20.16 -2.46
N PRO A 212 -9.42 -20.38 -2.55
CA PRO A 212 -8.47 -19.47 -1.91
C PRO A 212 -8.55 -18.08 -2.53
N ILE A 213 -8.44 -17.07 -1.67
CA ILE A 213 -8.35 -15.67 -2.06
C ILE A 213 -6.87 -15.31 -2.18
N HIS A 214 -6.50 -14.61 -3.25
CA HIS A 214 -5.14 -14.13 -3.47
C HIS A 214 -5.12 -12.62 -3.43
N GLU A 215 -4.25 -12.05 -2.60
CA GLU A 215 -4.15 -10.62 -2.32
C GLU A 215 -2.69 -10.16 -2.50
N LEU A 216 -2.51 -8.92 -2.94
CA LEU A 216 -1.22 -8.24 -2.99
C LEU A 216 -1.37 -6.87 -2.34
N GLU A 217 -0.57 -6.64 -1.32
CA GLU A 217 -0.57 -5.42 -0.53
C GLU A 217 0.86 -4.89 -0.38
N ILE A 218 0.99 -3.58 -0.21
CA ILE A 218 2.24 -2.91 0.16
C ILE A 218 1.97 -1.96 1.32
N GLU A 219 2.82 -1.97 2.34
CA GLU A 219 2.65 -1.14 3.53
C GLU A 219 3.94 -0.39 3.89
N PHE A 220 3.77 0.72 4.61
CA PHE A 220 4.88 1.41 5.26
C PHE A 220 5.30 0.63 6.51
N LYS A 221 6.60 0.38 6.67
CA LYS A 221 7.18 -0.31 7.82
C LYS A 221 7.23 0.62 9.05
N ASP A 222 7.68 1.85 8.85
CA ASP A 222 7.83 2.86 9.92
C ASP A 222 6.87 4.02 9.67
N VAL A 223 5.61 3.80 10.04
CA VAL A 223 4.56 4.82 9.93
C VAL A 223 4.79 5.96 10.93
N GLU A 224 5.40 5.69 12.08
CA GLU A 224 5.70 6.72 13.06
C GLU A 224 6.68 7.76 12.49
N GLN A 225 7.79 7.30 11.92
CA GLN A 225 8.77 8.16 11.26
C GLN A 225 8.14 8.91 10.07
N LEU A 226 7.29 8.26 9.29
CA LEU A 226 6.55 8.90 8.20
C LEU A 226 5.69 10.08 8.71
N MET A 227 4.94 9.87 9.80
CA MET A 227 4.07 10.90 10.38
C MET A 227 4.86 12.03 11.06
N GLN A 228 6.03 11.72 11.65
CA GLN A 228 6.95 12.74 12.16
C GLN A 228 7.51 13.62 11.03
N ALA A 229 7.93 13.01 9.92
CA ALA A 229 8.40 13.75 8.73
C ALA A 229 7.29 14.64 8.15
N ALA A 230 6.06 14.14 8.10
CA ALA A 230 4.90 14.93 7.65
C ALA A 230 4.65 16.16 8.53
N ALA A 231 4.72 15.99 9.86
CA ALA A 231 4.54 17.09 10.80
C ALA A 231 5.62 18.18 10.63
N GLN A 232 6.88 17.80 10.41
CA GLN A 232 7.99 18.71 10.15
C GLN A 232 7.81 19.47 8.81
N ALA A 233 7.39 18.77 7.76
CA ALA A 233 7.10 19.38 6.45
C ALA A 233 6.00 20.47 6.57
N LYS A 234 4.94 20.18 7.31
CA LYS A 234 3.84 21.13 7.54
C LYS A 234 4.22 22.30 8.45
N SER A 235 5.06 22.11 9.46
CA SER A 235 5.54 23.23 10.28
C SER A 235 6.43 24.19 9.51
N ASN A 236 7.30 23.68 8.63
CA ASN A 236 8.19 24.50 7.82
C ASN A 236 7.41 25.35 6.81
N SER A 237 6.35 24.77 6.23
CA SER A 237 5.44 25.49 5.32
C SER A 237 4.72 26.64 6.01
N ALA A 238 4.35 26.49 7.29
CA ALA A 238 3.65 27.52 8.06
C ALA A 238 4.57 28.69 8.47
N ASN A 239 5.86 28.43 8.68
CA ASN A 239 6.84 29.43 9.12
C ASN A 239 7.37 30.31 7.96
N ASN A 240 7.26 29.86 6.71
CA ASN A 240 7.82 30.54 5.54
C ASN A 240 6.89 31.58 4.88
N GLY A 241 5.95 32.18 5.63
CA GLY A 241 5.29 33.45 5.29
C GLY A 241 4.35 33.45 4.06
N SER A 242 3.17 34.04 4.25
CA SER A 242 2.17 34.31 3.21
C SER A 242 2.59 35.45 2.27
N GLY A 243 3.67 35.27 1.50
CA GLY A 243 4.02 36.09 0.35
C GLY A 243 3.55 35.43 -0.95
N PRO A 244 3.14 36.18 -2.00
CA PRO A 244 2.69 35.61 -3.28
C PRO A 244 3.83 35.01 -4.13
N SER A 245 5.00 34.77 -3.54
CA SER A 245 6.19 34.22 -4.19
C SER A 245 6.72 33.10 -3.31
N ALA A 246 6.64 31.87 -3.83
CA ALA A 246 7.06 30.61 -3.23
C ALA A 246 6.17 30.06 -2.09
N SER A 247 5.02 29.50 -2.45
CA SER A 247 4.66 28.20 -1.87
C SER A 247 5.89 27.31 -2.09
N SER A 248 6.57 26.86 -1.04
CA SER A 248 7.80 26.10 -1.17
C SER A 248 7.54 24.84 -2.00
N GLN A 249 7.90 24.87 -3.29
CA GLN A 249 7.87 23.71 -4.21
C GLN A 249 8.99 22.71 -3.88
N GLU A 250 9.44 22.67 -2.63
CA GLU A 250 10.56 21.87 -2.21
C GLU A 250 10.06 20.48 -1.80
N TRP A 251 10.64 19.47 -2.43
CA TRP A 251 10.44 18.07 -2.02
C TRP A 251 10.90 17.89 -0.58
N THR A 252 9.99 17.45 0.29
CA THR A 252 10.33 17.06 1.65
C THR A 252 10.62 15.56 1.73
N SER A 253 11.25 15.13 2.82
CA SER A 253 11.44 13.68 3.08
C SER A 253 10.12 12.93 3.17
N PHE A 254 9.04 13.60 3.57
CA PHE A 254 7.70 13.04 3.56
C PHE A 254 7.17 12.84 2.12
N ASP A 255 7.29 13.85 1.26
CA ASP A 255 6.87 13.76 -0.14
C ASP A 255 7.64 12.66 -0.88
N ASP A 256 8.94 12.52 -0.61
CA ASP A 256 9.77 11.44 -1.16
C ASP A 256 9.25 10.06 -0.74
N GLN A 257 8.91 9.85 0.54
CA GLN A 257 8.36 8.57 1.00
C GLN A 257 7.01 8.26 0.34
N VAL A 258 6.14 9.25 0.18
CA VAL A 258 4.84 9.08 -0.52
C VAL A 258 5.08 8.78 -2.01
N LEU A 259 6.00 9.46 -2.67
CA LEU A 259 6.35 9.20 -4.07
C LEU A 259 6.93 7.79 -4.24
N ILE A 260 7.83 7.34 -3.35
CA ILE A 260 8.40 5.98 -3.42
C ILE A 260 7.30 4.94 -3.22
N PHE A 261 6.39 5.14 -2.27
CA PHE A 261 5.24 4.27 -2.05
C PHE A 261 4.37 4.14 -3.31
N LEU A 262 3.99 5.28 -3.90
CA LEU A 262 3.20 5.32 -5.13
C LEU A 262 3.96 4.69 -6.30
N ASN A 263 5.27 4.92 -6.42
CA ASN A 263 6.09 4.31 -7.46
C ASN A 263 6.16 2.79 -7.32
N ASN A 264 6.27 2.26 -6.10
CA ASN A 264 6.20 0.82 -5.86
C ASN A 264 4.84 0.26 -6.30
N ILE A 265 3.72 0.88 -5.91
CA ILE A 265 2.37 0.48 -6.38
C ILE A 265 2.28 0.53 -7.91
N ARG A 266 2.71 1.64 -8.53
CA ARG A 266 2.71 1.85 -9.98
C ARG A 266 3.53 0.76 -10.68
N MET A 267 4.66 0.34 -10.11
CA MET A 267 5.46 -0.77 -10.64
C MET A 267 4.77 -2.12 -10.45
N LEU A 268 4.11 -2.37 -9.33
CA LEU A 268 3.32 -3.59 -9.12
C LEU A 268 2.21 -3.71 -10.16
N ILE A 269 1.38 -2.68 -10.35
CA ILE A 269 0.26 -2.73 -11.31
C ILE A 269 0.69 -2.70 -12.78
N ARG A 270 1.88 -2.15 -13.10
CA ARG A 270 2.47 -2.21 -14.45
C ARG A 270 2.96 -3.61 -14.81
N ASN A 271 3.36 -4.39 -13.81
CA ASN A 271 3.83 -5.77 -13.99
C ASN A 271 2.71 -6.81 -13.79
N GLY A 272 1.46 -6.36 -13.64
CA GLY A 272 0.30 -7.23 -13.70
C GLY A 272 0.09 -7.76 -15.12
N SER A 273 -0.28 -9.03 -15.23
CA SER A 273 -0.62 -9.68 -16.50
C SER A 273 -2.11 -9.99 -16.56
N ALA A 274 -2.63 -10.04 -17.78
CA ALA A 274 -3.94 -10.62 -18.03
C ALA A 274 -3.83 -12.13 -17.79
N ASP A 275 -4.93 -12.76 -17.40
CA ASP A 275 -4.96 -14.22 -17.30
C ASP A 275 -4.69 -14.83 -18.68
N ASP A 276 -3.76 -15.80 -18.75
CA ASP A 276 -3.43 -16.56 -19.95
C ASP A 276 -4.60 -17.45 -20.46
N ARG A 277 -5.77 -17.38 -19.82
CA ARG A 277 -6.97 -18.11 -20.22
C ARG A 277 -7.86 -17.22 -21.09
N ARG A 278 -7.51 -17.16 -22.38
CA ARG A 278 -8.46 -17.01 -23.49
C ARG A 278 -8.47 -18.28 -24.31
#